data_AF-A0A5C4W783-F1
#
_entry.id   AF-A0A5C4W783-F1
#
_cell.length_a   1.000
_cell.length_b   1.000
_cell.length_c   1.000
_cell.angle_alpha   90.00
_cell.angle_beta   90.00
_cell.angle_gamma   90.00
#
_symmetry.space_group_name_H-M   'P 1'
#
loop_
_entity.id
_entity.type
_entity.pdbx_description
1 polymer ?
#
loop_
_entity_poly.entity_id
_entity_poly.type
_entity_poly.pdbx_seq_one_letter_code
_entity_poly.pdbx_strand_id
1 'polypeptide(L)'
;MTRNGPDDATRRGTSDVEAIEGLLAYAQTRSSRWGGAALKRLSEAVARSRALDARAPGQHTALLARSLLAKARLLLERNRAGEALPLAEEAVALAREVGGPLLVMALSRLAATLEALHRYSEAAATIAEADQLLRPDEPD
;
A
#
# COMPACT_ATOMS: atom_id res chain seq x y z
N MET A 1 -8.92 39.41 2.32
CA MET A 1 -7.75 38.57 2.62
C MET A 1 -8.23 37.41 3.48
N THR A 2 -8.51 36.28 2.85
CA THR A 2 -9.18 35.14 3.50
C THR A 2 -8.19 34.43 4.40
N ARG A 3 -8.47 34.40 5.71
CA ARG A 3 -7.69 33.66 6.70
C ARG A 3 -7.94 32.16 6.47
N ASN A 4 -7.00 31.47 5.82
CA ASN A 4 -6.93 30.01 5.89
C ASN A 4 -6.54 29.63 7.32
N GLY A 5 -7.53 29.37 8.16
CA GLY A 5 -7.33 28.84 9.50
C GLY A 5 -6.82 27.39 9.46
N PRO A 6 -6.24 26.88 10.56
CA PRO A 6 -5.80 25.48 10.67
C PRO A 6 -6.89 24.46 10.36
N ASP A 7 -8.16 24.83 10.57
CA ASP A 7 -9.35 24.02 10.27
C ASP A 7 -9.50 23.68 8.77
N ASP A 8 -9.07 24.58 7.87
CA ASP A 8 -9.17 24.40 6.42
C ASP A 8 -8.18 23.34 5.92
N ALA A 9 -6.98 23.28 6.51
CA ALA A 9 -5.98 22.27 6.20
C ALA A 9 -6.43 20.87 6.62
N THR A 10 -7.08 20.75 7.77
CA THR A 10 -7.63 19.49 8.28
C THR A 10 -8.79 19.02 7.40
N ARG A 11 -9.74 19.91 7.07
CA ARG A 11 -10.87 19.58 6.18
C ARG A 11 -10.40 19.12 4.81
N ARG A 12 -9.41 19.82 4.24
CA ARG A 12 -8.81 19.48 2.95
C ARG A 12 -8.07 18.14 3.00
N GLY A 13 -7.34 17.87 4.08
CA GLY A 13 -6.70 16.58 4.32
C GLY A 13 -7.69 15.43 4.38
N THR A 14 -8.79 15.58 5.13
CA THR A 14 -9.87 14.58 5.20
C THR A 14 -10.49 14.33 3.82
N SER A 15 -10.81 15.38 3.06
CA SER A 15 -11.35 15.23 1.71
C SER A 15 -10.37 14.59 0.73
N ASP A 16 -9.07 14.86 0.87
CA ASP A 16 -8.02 14.22 0.05
C ASP A 16 -7.90 12.72 0.41
N VAL A 17 -8.01 12.34 1.68
CA VAL A 17 -8.04 10.94 2.14
C VAL A 17 -9.27 10.21 1.61
N GLU A 18 -10.47 10.78 1.74
CA GLU A 18 -11.71 10.20 1.21
C GLU A 18 -11.65 9.98 -0.31
N ALA A 19 -11.03 10.92 -1.04
CA ALA A 19 -10.82 10.77 -2.48
C ALA A 19 -9.89 9.58 -2.80
N ILE A 20 -8.81 9.40 -2.03
CA ILE A 20 -7.90 8.24 -2.18
C ILE A 20 -8.67 6.94 -1.89
N GLU A 21 -9.43 6.88 -0.80
CA GLU A 21 -10.22 5.70 -0.47
C GLU A 21 -11.27 5.37 -1.53
N GLY A 22 -11.93 6.39 -2.10
CA GLY A 22 -12.84 6.22 -3.23
C GLY A 22 -12.15 5.63 -4.47
N LEU A 23 -10.92 6.05 -4.77
CA LEU A 23 -10.10 5.49 -5.85
C LEU A 23 -9.73 4.01 -5.58
N LEU A 24 -9.37 3.68 -4.34
CA LEU A 24 -9.05 2.32 -3.92
C LEU A 24 -10.29 1.40 -4.00
N ALA A 25 -11.43 1.86 -3.50
CA ALA A 25 -12.69 1.12 -3.54
C ALA A 25 -13.17 0.88 -4.98
N TYR A 26 -13.02 1.88 -5.85
CA TYR A 26 -13.32 1.77 -7.28
C TYR A 26 -12.45 0.69 -7.96
N ALA A 27 -11.15 0.69 -7.66
CA ALA A 27 -10.22 -0.28 -8.24
C ALA A 27 -10.52 -1.71 -7.78
N GLN A 28 -10.92 -1.90 -6.52
CA GLN A 28 -11.29 -3.21 -5.96
C GLN A 28 -12.57 -3.79 -6.58
N THR A 29 -13.60 -2.97 -6.77
CA THR A 29 -14.90 -3.42 -7.30
C THR A 29 -14.89 -3.72 -8.80
N ARG A 30 -14.02 -3.05 -9.58
CA ARG A 30 -13.95 -3.22 -11.05
C ARG A 30 -12.76 -4.03 -11.56
N SER A 31 -11.88 -4.55 -10.67
CA SER A 31 -10.67 -5.30 -11.05
C SER A 31 -10.95 -6.46 -12.03
N SER A 32 -12.10 -7.13 -11.86
CA SER A 32 -12.47 -8.33 -12.62
C SER A 32 -12.92 -8.06 -14.08
N ARG A 33 -13.34 -6.83 -14.43
CA ARG A 33 -13.99 -6.56 -15.74
C ARG A 33 -13.28 -5.56 -16.66
N TRP A 34 -12.51 -4.59 -16.13
CA TRP A 34 -11.90 -3.50 -16.94
C TRP A 34 -10.61 -2.94 -16.30
N GLY A 35 -9.50 -3.67 -16.34
CA GLY A 35 -8.33 -3.36 -15.49
C GLY A 35 -7.41 -2.22 -15.92
N GLY A 36 -7.53 -1.69 -17.14
CA GLY A 36 -6.71 -0.54 -17.56
C GLY A 36 -7.03 0.73 -16.78
N ALA A 37 -8.32 1.00 -16.55
CA ALA A 37 -8.76 2.15 -15.77
C ALA A 37 -8.41 2.01 -14.28
N ALA A 38 -8.50 0.80 -13.73
CA ALA A 38 -8.18 0.54 -12.32
C ALA A 38 -6.71 0.85 -11.99
N LEU A 39 -5.75 0.43 -12.83
CA LEU A 39 -4.33 0.76 -12.63
C LEU A 39 -4.05 2.27 -12.66
N LYS A 40 -4.74 3.02 -13.53
CA LYS A 40 -4.63 4.47 -13.58
C LYS A 40 -5.13 5.12 -12.29
N ARG A 41 -6.29 4.67 -11.79
CA ARG A 41 -6.85 5.16 -10.52
C ARG A 41 -5.97 4.82 -9.31
N LEU A 42 -5.39 3.63 -9.28
CA LEU A 42 -4.44 3.25 -8.23
C LEU A 42 -3.14 4.08 -8.31
N SER A 43 -2.65 4.38 -9.51
CA SER A 43 -1.48 5.26 -9.67
C SER A 43 -1.77 6.69 -9.19
N GLU A 44 -2.99 7.19 -9.42
CA GLU A 44 -3.44 8.47 -8.87
C GLU A 44 -3.54 8.43 -7.33
N ALA A 45 -4.09 7.35 -6.77
CA ALA A 45 -4.15 7.14 -5.32
C ALA A 45 -2.76 7.13 -4.67
N VAL A 46 -1.78 6.47 -5.29
CA VAL A 46 -0.37 6.47 -4.83
C VAL A 46 0.23 7.89 -4.91
N ALA A 47 0.03 8.60 -6.02
CA ALA A 47 0.57 9.95 -6.17
C ALA A 47 0.00 10.93 -5.14
N ARG A 48 -1.33 10.85 -4.88
CA ARG A 48 -1.99 11.69 -3.88
C ARG A 48 -1.56 11.34 -2.46
N SER A 49 -1.49 10.06 -2.12
CA SER A 49 -1.04 9.63 -0.79
C SER A 49 0.43 10.00 -0.53
N ARG A 50 1.31 9.89 -1.52
CA ARG A 50 2.70 10.42 -1.41
C ARG A 50 2.73 11.92 -1.17
N ALA A 51 1.89 12.68 -1.85
CA ALA A 51 1.84 14.14 -1.65
C ALA A 51 1.33 14.52 -0.25
N LEU A 52 0.40 13.75 0.31
CA LEU A 52 -0.05 13.94 1.69
C LEU A 52 1.04 13.57 2.70
N ASP A 53 1.71 12.45 2.50
CA ASP A 53 2.79 12.00 3.37
C ASP A 53 4.00 12.95 3.32
N ALA A 54 4.33 13.51 2.15
CA ALA A 54 5.36 14.53 2.03
C ALA A 54 5.04 15.83 2.79
N ARG A 55 3.75 16.13 3.02
CA ARG A 55 3.31 17.31 3.77
C ARG A 55 3.23 17.05 5.28
N ALA A 56 2.94 15.81 5.65
CA ALA A 56 2.79 15.37 7.03
C ALA A 56 3.28 13.91 7.15
N PRO A 57 4.61 13.69 7.19
CA PRO A 57 5.18 12.34 7.22
C PRO A 57 4.74 11.62 8.49
N GLY A 58 4.43 10.32 8.37
CA GLY A 58 3.97 9.49 9.48
C GLY A 58 2.44 9.49 9.67
N GLN A 59 1.74 10.58 9.33
CA GLN A 59 0.28 10.62 9.41
C GLN A 59 -0.39 9.85 8.26
N HIS A 60 0.22 9.85 7.08
CA HIS A 60 -0.35 9.26 5.87
C HIS A 60 0.44 8.07 5.33
N THR A 61 1.53 7.68 5.99
CA THR A 61 2.37 6.51 5.66
C THR A 61 1.54 5.24 5.51
N ALA A 62 0.59 5.00 6.41
CA ALA A 62 -0.30 3.83 6.34
C ALA A 62 -1.20 3.84 5.09
N LEU A 63 -1.71 5.01 4.70
CA LEU A 63 -2.55 5.18 3.52
C LEU A 63 -1.74 5.01 2.23
N LEU A 64 -0.51 5.51 2.21
CA LEU A 64 0.43 5.34 1.11
C LEU A 64 0.78 3.85 0.92
N ALA A 65 1.17 3.16 2.00
CA ALA A 65 1.45 1.73 1.96
C ALA A 65 0.25 0.92 1.43
N ARG A 66 -0.97 1.19 1.92
CA ARG A 66 -2.19 0.53 1.40
C ARG A 66 -2.42 0.79 -0.09
N SER A 67 -2.16 2.00 -0.56
CA SER A 67 -2.30 2.35 -1.97
C SER A 67 -1.30 1.60 -2.86
N LEU A 68 -0.05 1.48 -2.41
CA LEU A 68 0.99 0.69 -3.08
C LEU A 68 0.63 -0.79 -3.13
N LEU A 69 0.16 -1.37 -2.01
CA LEU A 69 -0.25 -2.78 -1.95
C LEU A 69 -1.43 -3.08 -2.87
N ALA A 70 -2.40 -2.18 -2.97
CA ALA A 70 -3.53 -2.32 -3.89
C ALA A 70 -3.06 -2.32 -5.35
N LYS A 71 -2.11 -1.46 -5.71
CA LYS A 71 -1.52 -1.42 -7.05
C LYS A 71 -0.69 -2.66 -7.36
N ALA A 72 0.16 -3.09 -6.42
CA ALA A 72 0.96 -4.31 -6.55
C ALA A 72 0.06 -5.53 -6.76
N ARG A 73 -1.04 -5.65 -5.99
CA ARG A 73 -2.06 -6.68 -6.19
C ARG A 73 -2.58 -6.74 -7.61
N LEU A 74 -3.03 -5.60 -8.14
CA LEU A 74 -3.61 -5.55 -9.48
C LEU A 74 -2.57 -5.90 -10.55
N LEU A 75 -1.30 -5.53 -10.35
CA LEU A 75 -0.22 -5.92 -11.27
C LEU A 75 0.05 -7.42 -11.24
N LEU A 76 0.03 -8.06 -10.06
CA LEU A 76 0.14 -9.52 -9.94
C LEU A 76 -1.03 -10.25 -10.62
N GLU A 77 -2.27 -9.78 -10.42
CA GLU A 77 -3.45 -10.31 -11.12
C GLU A 77 -3.34 -10.19 -12.65
N ARG A 78 -2.41 -9.37 -13.15
CA ARG A 78 -2.10 -9.19 -14.58
C ARG A 78 -0.80 -9.82 -15.03
N ASN A 79 -0.20 -10.69 -14.21
CA ASN A 79 1.10 -11.32 -14.47
C ASN A 79 2.23 -10.30 -14.71
N ARG A 80 2.13 -9.09 -14.12
CA ARG A 80 3.13 -8.03 -14.20
C ARG A 80 3.94 -7.95 -12.92
N ALA A 81 4.48 -9.09 -12.47
CA ALA A 81 5.17 -9.21 -11.19
C ALA A 81 6.43 -8.33 -11.10
N GLY A 82 7.14 -8.11 -12.22
CA GLY A 82 8.32 -7.22 -12.25
C GLY A 82 7.99 -5.76 -11.93
N GLU A 83 6.78 -5.29 -12.24
CA GLU A 83 6.32 -3.95 -11.86
C GLU A 83 5.70 -3.91 -10.47
N ALA A 84 5.20 -5.04 -9.97
CA ALA A 84 4.66 -5.16 -8.63
C ALA A 84 5.76 -5.16 -7.56
N LEU A 85 6.94 -5.70 -7.88
CA LEU A 85 8.05 -5.88 -6.95
C LEU A 85 8.48 -4.57 -6.26
N PRO A 86 8.87 -3.50 -6.98
CA PRO A 86 9.30 -2.26 -6.34
C PRO A 86 8.19 -1.62 -5.50
N LEU A 87 6.92 -1.82 -5.88
CA LEU A 87 5.78 -1.30 -5.12
C LEU A 87 5.57 -2.08 -3.81
N ALA A 88 5.79 -3.39 -3.83
CA ALA A 88 5.68 -4.23 -2.65
C ALA A 88 6.84 -3.97 -1.68
N GLU A 89 8.07 -3.80 -2.18
CA GLU A 89 9.25 -3.44 -1.38
C GLU A 89 9.08 -2.09 -0.70
N GLU A 90 8.63 -1.06 -1.44
CA GLU A 90 8.34 0.26 -0.87
C GLU A 90 7.22 0.20 0.18
N ALA A 91 6.16 -0.58 -0.08
CA ALA A 91 5.10 -0.77 0.89
C ALA A 91 5.57 -1.45 2.17
N VAL A 92 6.51 -2.41 2.10
CA VAL A 92 7.12 -3.03 3.30
C VAL A 92 7.95 -2.00 4.06
N ALA A 93 8.77 -1.19 3.39
CA ALA A 93 9.55 -0.15 4.05
C ALA A 93 8.67 0.82 4.84
N LEU A 94 7.59 1.32 4.23
CA LEU A 94 6.61 2.19 4.88
C LEU A 94 5.83 1.47 5.99
N ALA A 95 5.44 0.22 5.76
CA ALA A 95 4.71 -0.56 6.75
C ALA A 95 5.57 -0.94 7.96
N ARG A 96 6.91 -0.97 7.84
CA ARG A 96 7.81 -1.15 8.98
C ARG A 96 7.81 0.05 9.93
N GLU A 97 7.56 1.26 9.42
CA GLU A 97 7.40 2.45 10.27
C GLU A 97 6.08 2.43 11.05
N VAL A 98 5.04 1.84 10.47
CA VAL A 98 3.69 1.76 11.06
C VAL A 98 3.53 0.53 11.96
N GLY A 99 4.12 -0.60 11.56
CA GLY A 99 4.03 -1.88 12.24
C GLY A 99 2.66 -2.59 12.12
N GLY A 100 2.50 -3.63 12.93
CA GLY A 100 1.24 -4.35 13.11
C GLY A 100 0.73 -5.07 11.86
N PRO A 101 -0.61 -5.20 11.70
CA PRO A 101 -1.22 -5.96 10.60
C PRO A 101 -0.83 -5.45 9.21
N LEU A 102 -0.54 -4.14 9.07
CA LEU A 102 -0.13 -3.56 7.79
C LEU A 102 1.21 -4.13 7.30
N LEU A 103 2.15 -4.33 8.22
CA LEU A 103 3.45 -4.94 7.91
C LEU A 103 3.30 -6.38 7.44
N VAL A 104 2.49 -7.18 8.14
CA VAL A 104 2.18 -8.56 7.76
C VAL A 104 1.54 -8.62 6.37
N MET A 105 0.59 -7.73 6.07
CA MET A 105 -0.02 -7.64 4.74
C MET A 105 1.00 -7.25 3.66
N ALA A 106 1.93 -6.36 3.97
CA ALA A 106 2.95 -5.91 3.02
C ALA A 106 3.97 -7.01 2.72
N LEU A 107 4.46 -7.70 3.74
CA LEU A 107 5.34 -8.87 3.61
C LEU A 107 4.66 -9.98 2.80
N SER A 108 3.39 -10.27 3.10
CA SER A 108 2.62 -11.27 2.33
C SER A 108 2.51 -10.90 0.85
N ARG A 109 2.36 -9.60 0.54
CA ARG A 109 2.32 -9.11 -0.85
C ARG A 109 3.67 -9.24 -1.54
N LEU A 110 4.74 -8.92 -0.83
CA LEU A 110 6.10 -9.05 -1.34
C LEU A 110 6.43 -10.52 -1.62
N ALA A 111 6.11 -11.43 -0.70
CA ALA A 111 6.28 -12.87 -0.90
C ALA A 111 5.57 -13.37 -2.16
N ALA A 112 4.28 -13.07 -2.32
CA ALA A 112 3.53 -13.45 -3.52
C ALA A 112 4.13 -12.88 -4.82
N THR A 113 4.74 -11.69 -4.75
CA THR A 113 5.43 -11.08 -5.88
C THR A 113 6.74 -11.79 -6.22
N LEU A 114 7.50 -12.17 -5.20
CA LEU A 114 8.73 -12.93 -5.34
C LEU A 114 8.47 -14.34 -5.89
N GLU A 115 7.41 -15.01 -5.44
CA GLU A 115 6.98 -16.31 -5.99
C GLU A 115 6.64 -16.22 -7.47
N ALA A 116 5.89 -15.17 -7.88
CA ALA A 116 5.56 -14.93 -9.28
C ALA A 116 6.79 -14.58 -10.14
N LEU A 117 7.91 -14.21 -9.52
CA LEU A 117 9.22 -14.00 -10.16
C LEU A 117 10.16 -15.20 -10.01
N HIS A 118 9.67 -16.34 -9.51
CA HIS A 118 10.45 -17.54 -9.22
C HIS A 118 11.58 -17.35 -8.20
N ARG A 119 11.51 -16.31 -7.36
CA ARG A 119 12.46 -16.02 -6.26
C ARG A 119 12.02 -16.68 -4.96
N TYR A 120 11.90 -18.01 -4.98
CA TYR A 120 11.27 -18.79 -3.91
C TYR A 120 11.98 -18.71 -2.55
N SER A 121 13.31 -18.63 -2.54
CA SER A 121 14.09 -18.51 -1.30
C SER A 121 13.77 -17.20 -0.57
N GLU A 122 13.68 -16.10 -1.31
CA GLU A 122 13.38 -14.78 -0.76
C GLU A 122 11.91 -14.67 -0.34
N ALA A 123 11.00 -15.30 -1.09
CA ALA A 123 9.60 -15.40 -0.71
C ALA A 123 9.44 -16.14 0.62
N ALA A 124 10.12 -17.28 0.80
CA ALA A 124 10.10 -18.05 2.04
C ALA A 124 10.64 -17.24 3.22
N ALA A 125 11.74 -16.50 3.04
CA ALA A 125 12.28 -15.62 4.07
C ALA A 125 11.27 -14.52 4.46
N THR A 126 10.58 -13.94 3.48
CA THR A 126 9.56 -12.91 3.70
C THR A 126 8.34 -13.45 4.46
N ILE A 127 7.91 -14.68 4.16
CA ILE A 127 6.81 -15.34 4.88
C ILE A 127 7.22 -15.67 6.32
N ALA A 128 8.45 -16.14 6.53
CA ALA A 128 8.96 -16.42 7.86
C ALA A 128 8.99 -15.17 8.73
N GLU A 129 9.41 -14.02 8.18
CA GLU A 129 9.32 -12.72 8.88
C GLU A 129 7.87 -12.38 9.25
N ALA A 130 6.92 -12.59 8.32
CA ALA A 130 5.51 -12.32 8.60
C ALA A 130 4.91 -13.22 9.70
N ASP A 131 5.30 -14.50 9.76
CA ASP A 131 4.85 -15.44 10.80
C ASP A 131 5.42 -15.07 12.17
N GLN A 132 6.70 -14.65 12.24
CA GLN A 132 7.32 -14.14 13.47
C GLN A 132 6.59 -12.92 14.02
N LEU A 133 6.04 -12.06 13.16
CA LEU A 133 5.24 -10.91 13.60
C LEU A 133 3.84 -11.31 14.09
N LEU A 134 3.29 -12.42 13.60
CA LEU A 134 1.98 -12.94 14.01
C LEU A 134 2.07 -13.77 15.29
N ARG A 135 3.23 -14.38 15.56
CA ARG A 135 3.58 -14.99 16.83
C ARG A 135 4.54 -14.08 17.58
N PRO A 136 4.06 -12.98 18.19
CA PRO A 136 4.90 -12.29 19.15
C PRO A 136 5.14 -13.29 20.29
N ASP A 137 6.35 -13.87 20.29
CA ASP A 137 6.92 -14.77 21.29
C ASP A 137 6.09 -14.80 22.60
N GLU A 138 5.38 -15.91 22.87
CA GLU A 138 5.05 -16.26 24.24
C GLU A 138 6.41 -16.50 24.92
N PRO A 139 6.83 -15.67 25.88
CA PRO A 139 8.08 -15.92 26.58
C PRO A 139 7.96 -17.24 27.36
N ASP A 140 8.88 -18.18 27.13
CA ASP A 140 9.15 -19.34 27.98
C ASP A 140 9.41 -18.94 29.45
#